data_AF-A0A7C3WFW8-F1
#
_entry.id   AF-A0A7C3WFW8-F1
#
_cell.length_a   1.000
_cell.length_b   1.000
_cell.length_c   1.000
_cell.angle_alpha   90.00
_cell.angle_beta   90.00
_cell.angle_gamma   90.00
#
_symmetry.space_group_name_H-M   'P 1'
#
loop_
_entity.id
_entity.type
_entity.pdbx_description
1 polymer ?
#
loop_
_entity_poly.entity_id
_entity_poly.type
_entity_poly.pdbx_seq_one_letter_code
_entity_poly.pdbx_strand_id
1 'polypeptide(L)'
;MLAPGWSGVSLAADLDALERSLAPGNDALARVLPELDALAGPMSRDVLDGKADIHVFYGMAVARMLYEHCRDAISLLRSARAQECPALEAALVRQLGDTAVRLEGAADLIAGSLPMTASPRVGILSKATVEALRIYLVPLKAFTAVEGRREL
;
A
#
# COMPACT_ATOMS: atom_id res chain seq x y z
N MET A 1 -44.62 13.81 15.89
CA MET A 1 -43.70 12.96 15.12
C MET A 1 -42.41 13.74 14.91
N LEU A 2 -41.38 13.46 15.71
CA LEU A 2 -40.05 14.05 15.58
C LEU A 2 -39.10 12.88 15.26
N ALA A 3 -38.36 12.97 14.16
CA ALA A 3 -37.37 11.98 13.77
C ALA A 3 -36.20 11.97 14.77
N PRO A 4 -35.62 10.80 15.10
CA PRO A 4 -34.54 10.70 16.07
C PRO A 4 -33.21 11.17 15.47
N GLY A 5 -32.42 11.82 16.32
CA GLY A 5 -31.18 12.48 16.00
C GLY A 5 -30.10 11.55 15.44
N TRP A 6 -29.36 12.09 14.49
CA TRP A 6 -28.05 11.58 14.11
C TRP A 6 -27.07 11.90 15.25
N SER A 7 -27.03 10.98 16.21
CA SER A 7 -25.97 10.93 17.21
C SER A 7 -24.64 10.73 16.52
N GLY A 8 -23.70 11.65 16.78
CA GLY A 8 -22.33 11.61 16.29
C GLY A 8 -21.68 10.24 16.49
N VAL A 9 -21.45 9.55 15.37
CA VAL A 9 -20.50 8.45 15.30
C VAL A 9 -19.13 9.09 15.11
N SER A 10 -18.33 9.03 16.17
CA SER A 10 -17.00 9.59 16.31
C SER A 10 -16.06 9.24 15.15
N LEU A 11 -15.48 10.28 14.54
CA LEU A 11 -14.48 10.28 13.45
C LEU A 11 -13.11 9.71 13.86
N ALA A 12 -12.96 9.25 15.11
CA ALA A 12 -11.84 8.41 15.52
C ALA A 12 -11.85 7.02 14.82
N ALA A 13 -13.00 6.61 14.27
CA ALA A 13 -13.21 5.30 13.67
C ALA A 13 -12.50 5.05 12.31
N ASP A 14 -11.79 6.03 11.72
CA ASP A 14 -11.23 5.94 10.36
C ASP A 14 -9.77 5.44 10.34
N LEU A 15 -8.89 6.02 11.20
CA LEU A 15 -7.49 5.60 11.30
C LEU A 15 -7.32 4.30 12.08
N ASP A 16 -8.03 4.14 13.20
CA ASP A 16 -8.00 2.90 13.98
C ASP A 16 -8.50 1.69 13.18
N ALA A 17 -9.41 1.91 12.23
CA ALA A 17 -9.85 0.88 11.29
C ALA A 17 -8.75 0.55 10.27
N LEU A 18 -8.13 1.57 9.66
CA LEU A 18 -6.99 1.39 8.76
C LEU A 18 -5.84 0.63 9.45
N GLU A 19 -5.44 1.04 10.65
CA GLU A 19 -4.36 0.40 11.40
C GLU A 19 -4.68 -1.06 11.76
N ARG A 20 -5.94 -1.38 12.07
CA ARG A 20 -6.36 -2.79 12.29
C ARG A 20 -6.33 -3.62 11.02
N SER A 21 -6.73 -3.05 9.89
CA SER A 21 -6.66 -3.70 8.58
C SER A 21 -5.21 -3.92 8.13
N LEU A 22 -4.29 -3.04 8.53
CA LEU A 22 -2.86 -3.09 8.20
C LEU A 22 -2.00 -3.57 9.38
N ALA A 23 -2.61 -4.22 10.37
CA ALA A 23 -1.90 -4.76 11.52
C ALA A 23 -1.03 -5.96 11.11
N PRO A 24 0.05 -6.25 11.85
CA PRO A 24 0.81 -7.49 11.68
C PRO A 24 -0.12 -8.70 11.69
N GLY A 25 -0.01 -9.56 10.68
CA GLY A 25 -0.91 -10.70 10.49
C GLY A 25 -2.13 -10.42 9.61
N ASN A 26 -2.58 -9.18 9.43
CA ASN A 26 -3.62 -8.84 8.45
C ASN A 26 -3.05 -8.22 7.18
N ASP A 27 -1.87 -7.59 7.30
CA ASP A 27 -1.15 -6.98 6.19
C ASP A 27 -0.63 -8.05 5.22
N ALA A 28 -1.35 -8.22 4.11
CA ALA A 28 -1.00 -9.17 3.07
C ALA A 28 0.35 -8.84 2.41
N LEU A 29 0.67 -7.54 2.27
CA LEU A 29 1.91 -7.11 1.64
C LEU A 29 3.10 -7.39 2.55
N ALA A 30 2.99 -7.11 3.85
CA ALA A 30 4.01 -7.44 4.85
C ALA A 30 4.44 -8.91 4.85
N ARG A 31 3.51 -9.83 4.53
CA ARG A 31 3.82 -11.28 4.45
C ARG A 31 4.70 -11.63 3.26
N VAL A 32 4.62 -10.86 2.17
CA VAL A 32 5.33 -11.11 0.91
C VAL A 32 6.69 -10.40 0.88
N LEU A 33 6.87 -9.31 1.63
CA LEU A 33 8.12 -8.52 1.63
C LEU A 33 9.39 -9.32 1.94
N PRO A 34 9.41 -10.23 2.94
CA PRO A 34 10.63 -11.01 3.21
C PRO A 34 11.06 -11.87 2.03
N GLU A 35 10.10 -12.41 1.28
CA GLU A 35 10.37 -13.18 0.06
C GLU A 35 10.86 -12.27 -1.07
N LEU A 36 10.30 -11.06 -1.20
CA LEU A 36 10.78 -10.05 -2.15
C LEU A 36 12.22 -9.64 -1.89
N ASP A 37 12.55 -9.36 -0.62
CA ASP A 37 13.90 -8.96 -0.20
C ASP A 37 14.90 -10.09 -0.47
N ALA A 38 14.52 -11.35 -0.19
CA ALA A 38 15.34 -12.52 -0.50
C ALA A 38 15.51 -12.76 -2.02
N LEU A 39 14.50 -12.40 -2.82
CA LEU A 39 14.52 -12.61 -4.27
C LEU A 39 15.26 -11.50 -5.03
N ALA A 40 15.44 -10.31 -4.46
CA ALA A 40 16.05 -9.16 -5.15
C ALA A 40 17.40 -9.48 -5.82
N GLY A 41 18.32 -10.10 -5.07
CA GLY A 41 19.63 -10.52 -5.59
C GLY A 41 19.52 -11.54 -6.72
N PRO A 42 18.87 -12.71 -6.51
CA PRO A 42 18.67 -13.70 -7.56
C PRO A 42 17.89 -13.19 -8.78
N MET A 43 16.89 -12.34 -8.60
CA MET A 43 16.09 -11.77 -9.68
C MET A 43 16.89 -10.80 -10.54
N SER A 44 17.81 -10.02 -9.96
CA SER A 44 18.71 -9.18 -10.77
C SER A 44 19.49 -9.99 -11.81
N ARG A 45 19.91 -11.22 -11.47
CA ARG A 45 20.54 -12.14 -12.43
C ARG A 45 19.55 -12.67 -13.45
N ASP A 46 18.32 -13.02 -13.02
CA ASP A 46 17.27 -13.45 -13.95
C ASP A 46 16.93 -12.35 -14.97
N VAL A 47 16.99 -11.07 -14.60
CA VAL A 47 16.82 -9.95 -15.53
C VAL A 47 17.97 -9.89 -16.54
N LEU A 48 19.21 -9.98 -16.08
CA LEU A 48 20.39 -9.98 -16.96
C LEU A 48 20.42 -11.18 -17.92
N ASP A 49 19.92 -12.33 -17.47
CA ASP A 49 19.78 -13.54 -18.26
C ASP A 49 18.55 -13.50 -19.21
N GLY A 50 17.74 -12.45 -19.17
CA GLY A 50 16.50 -12.33 -19.96
C GLY A 50 15.37 -13.27 -19.50
N LYS A 51 15.45 -13.82 -18.30
CA LYS A 51 14.46 -14.74 -17.70
C LYS A 51 13.39 -14.00 -16.87
N ALA A 52 13.65 -12.76 -16.47
CA ALA A 52 12.70 -11.91 -15.79
C ALA A 52 12.63 -10.56 -16.49
N ASP A 53 11.42 -10.01 -16.58
CA ASP A 53 11.23 -8.68 -17.16
C ASP A 53 11.71 -7.59 -16.18
N ILE A 54 12.42 -6.59 -16.71
CA ILE A 54 12.99 -5.51 -15.90
C ILE A 54 11.91 -4.68 -15.20
N HIS A 55 10.72 -4.55 -15.78
CA HIS A 55 9.60 -3.83 -15.16
C HIS A 55 9.01 -4.59 -13.98
N VAL A 56 9.04 -5.92 -13.99
CA VAL A 56 8.67 -6.72 -12.80
C VAL A 56 9.65 -6.43 -11.67
N PHE A 57 10.96 -6.38 -11.97
CA PHE A 57 11.99 -6.05 -10.98
C PHE A 57 11.79 -4.65 -10.38
N TYR A 58 11.63 -3.65 -11.24
CA TYR A 58 11.38 -2.28 -10.79
C TYR A 58 10.05 -2.15 -10.04
N GLY A 59 8.98 -2.78 -10.53
CA GLY A 59 7.67 -2.74 -9.87
C GLY A 59 7.73 -3.30 -8.45
N MET A 60 8.44 -4.43 -8.25
CA MET A 60 8.67 -5.01 -6.92
C MET A 60 9.49 -4.10 -6.00
N ALA A 61 10.58 -3.51 -6.51
CA ALA A 61 11.42 -2.60 -5.74
C ALA A 61 10.65 -1.33 -5.32
N VAL A 62 9.85 -0.78 -6.25
CA VAL A 62 8.97 0.37 -5.98
C VAL A 62 7.90 -0.01 -4.96
N ALA A 63 7.25 -1.16 -5.09
CA ALA A 63 6.26 -1.64 -4.13
C ALA A 63 6.86 -1.76 -2.71
N ARG A 64 8.06 -2.33 -2.59
CA ARG A 64 8.79 -2.48 -1.32
C ARG A 64 9.11 -1.14 -0.66
N MET A 65 9.54 -0.15 -1.44
CA MET A 65 9.87 1.19 -0.95
C MET A 65 8.62 1.99 -0.57
N LEU A 66 7.60 1.99 -1.42
CA LEU A 66 6.35 2.72 -1.17
C LEU A 66 5.56 2.14 0.01
N TYR A 67 5.69 0.83 0.26
CA TYR A 67 5.16 0.23 1.48
C TYR A 67 5.72 0.87 2.75
N GLU A 68 7.03 1.06 2.85
CA GLU A 68 7.65 1.73 4.02
C GLU A 68 7.17 3.17 4.13
N HIS A 69 7.10 3.89 3.02
CA HIS A 69 6.55 5.26 3.02
C HIS A 69 5.11 5.31 3.55
N CYS A 70 4.27 4.33 3.21
CA CYS A 70 2.92 4.23 3.78
C CYS A 70 2.97 3.98 5.30
N ARG A 71 3.83 3.07 5.76
CA ARG A 71 3.98 2.75 7.20
C ARG A 71 4.44 3.97 8.00
N ASP A 72 5.43 4.69 7.49
CA ASP A 72 5.94 5.91 8.10
C ASP A 72 4.87 7.00 8.14
N ALA A 73 4.15 7.22 7.05
CA ALA A 73 3.10 8.22 6.99
C ALA A 73 1.92 7.89 7.92
N ILE A 74 1.53 6.62 8.05
CA ILE A 74 0.51 6.20 9.04
C ILE A 74 0.99 6.47 10.48
N SER A 75 2.26 6.15 10.78
CA SER A 75 2.84 6.41 12.10
C SER A 75 2.90 7.90 12.45
N LEU A 76 3.29 8.73 11.47
CA LEU A 76 3.29 10.18 11.60
C LEU A 76 1.88 10.74 11.74
N LEU A 77 0.90 10.18 11.03
CA LEU A 77 -0.49 10.62 11.10
C LEU A 77 -1.08 10.39 12.50
N ARG A 78 -0.75 9.27 13.14
CA ARG A 78 -1.10 9.01 14.54
C ARG A 78 -0.49 10.08 15.46
N SER A 79 0.76 10.44 15.22
CA SER A 79 1.47 11.46 16.01
C SER A 79 0.90 12.86 15.79
N ALA A 80 0.48 13.18 14.57
CA ALA A 80 -0.16 14.44 14.20
C ALA A 80 -1.54 14.58 14.87
N ARG A 81 -2.34 13.50 14.88
CA ARG A 81 -3.63 13.44 15.60
C ARG A 81 -3.47 13.63 17.10
N ALA A 82 -2.49 12.97 17.70
CA ALA A 82 -2.21 13.10 19.13
C ALA A 82 -1.78 14.54 19.53
N GLN A 83 -1.23 15.29 18.58
CA GLN A 83 -0.79 16.68 18.78
C GLN A 83 -1.80 17.71 18.24
N GLU A 84 -2.97 17.26 17.78
CA GLU A 84 -4.02 18.11 17.22
C GLU A 84 -3.50 19.05 16.11
N CYS A 85 -2.71 18.51 15.17
CA CYS A 85 -2.08 19.27 14.09
C CYS A 85 -2.79 19.02 12.73
N PRO A 86 -3.94 19.67 12.46
CA PRO A 86 -4.79 19.34 11.30
C PRO A 86 -4.12 19.60 9.95
N ALA A 87 -3.23 20.60 9.85
CA ALA A 87 -2.50 20.87 8.61
C ALA A 87 -1.51 19.73 8.26
N LEU A 88 -0.87 19.14 9.27
CA LEU A 88 0.02 18.00 9.09
C LEU A 88 -0.78 16.73 8.77
N GLU A 89 -1.92 16.52 9.43
CA GLU A 89 -2.82 15.41 9.11
C GLU A 89 -3.28 15.44 7.65
N ALA A 90 -3.76 16.59 7.19
CA ALA A 90 -4.15 16.84 5.80
C ALA A 90 -3.02 16.51 4.80
N ALA A 91 -1.81 17.01 5.08
CA ALA A 91 -0.63 16.73 4.25
C ALA A 91 -0.30 15.23 4.19
N LEU A 92 -0.35 14.53 5.33
CA LEU A 92 -0.07 13.10 5.43
C LEU A 92 -1.14 12.24 4.75
N VAL A 93 -2.42 12.60 4.87
CA VAL A 93 -3.52 11.94 4.17
C VAL A 93 -3.34 12.06 2.65
N ARG A 94 -3.01 13.25 2.15
CA ARG A 94 -2.73 13.46 0.72
C ARG A 94 -1.54 12.62 0.26
N GLN A 95 -0.45 12.62 1.04
CA GLN A 95 0.72 11.80 0.75
C GLN A 95 0.40 10.30 0.72
N LEU A 96 -0.42 9.80 1.65
CA LEU A 96 -0.89 8.42 1.65
C LEU A 96 -1.73 8.11 0.39
N GLY A 97 -2.59 9.04 -0.02
CA GLY A 97 -3.38 8.92 -1.25
C GLY A 97 -2.49 8.81 -2.50
N ASP A 98 -1.52 9.71 -2.63
CA ASP A 98 -0.57 9.69 -3.75
C ASP A 98 0.28 8.42 -3.75
N THR A 99 0.70 7.95 -2.57
CA THR A 99 1.47 6.72 -2.41
C THR A 99 0.64 5.50 -2.79
N ALA A 100 -0.66 5.47 -2.43
CA ALA A 100 -1.58 4.41 -2.82
C ALA A 100 -1.74 4.32 -4.34
N VAL A 101 -1.86 5.46 -5.03
CA VAL A 101 -1.91 5.50 -6.51
C VAL A 101 -0.62 4.96 -7.13
N ARG A 102 0.55 5.30 -6.57
CA ARG A 102 1.83 4.78 -7.07
C ARG A 102 2.00 3.28 -6.81
N LEU A 103 1.52 2.77 -5.66
CA LEU A 103 1.48 1.34 -5.35
C LEU A 103 0.55 0.57 -6.31
N GLU A 104 -0.57 1.16 -6.69
CA GLU A 104 -1.46 0.60 -7.73
C GLU A 104 -0.75 0.54 -9.09
N GLY A 105 -0.07 1.63 -9.49
CA GLY A 105 0.75 1.63 -10.70
C GLY A 105 1.88 0.59 -10.67
N ALA A 106 2.50 0.35 -9.51
CA ALA A 106 3.48 -0.72 -9.35
C ALA A 106 2.85 -2.11 -9.51
N ALA A 107 1.66 -2.34 -8.95
CA ALA A 107 0.92 -3.59 -9.14
C ALA A 107 0.58 -3.83 -10.62
N ASP A 108 0.13 -2.79 -11.33
CA ASP A 108 -0.21 -2.86 -12.75
C ASP A 108 1.03 -3.10 -13.61
N LEU A 109 2.16 -2.46 -13.28
CA LEU A 109 3.43 -2.67 -13.97
C LEU A 109 3.90 -4.12 -13.84
N ILE A 110 3.84 -4.69 -12.64
CA ILE A 110 4.16 -6.10 -12.39
C ILE A 110 3.21 -6.99 -13.18
N ALA A 111 1.90 -6.75 -13.06
CA ALA A 111 0.88 -7.58 -13.69
C ALA A 111 0.95 -7.57 -15.22
N GLY A 112 1.20 -6.40 -15.83
CA GLY A 112 1.34 -6.26 -17.28
C GLY A 112 2.61 -6.91 -17.83
N SER A 113 3.67 -6.99 -17.02
CA SER A 113 4.98 -7.50 -17.44
C SER A 113 5.21 -8.97 -17.07
N LEU A 114 4.32 -9.54 -16.25
CA LEU A 114 4.32 -10.95 -15.85
C LEU A 114 4.40 -11.95 -17.03
N PRO A 115 3.68 -11.76 -18.16
CA PRO A 115 3.76 -12.70 -19.29
C PRO A 115 5.15 -12.81 -19.92
N MET A 116 6.02 -11.81 -19.74
CA MET A 116 7.40 -11.79 -20.25
C MET A 116 8.41 -12.40 -19.27
N THR A 117 7.96 -12.86 -18.10
CA THR A 117 8.80 -13.50 -17.10
C THR A 117 8.79 -15.02 -17.27
N ALA A 118 9.91 -15.57 -17.74
CA ALA A 118 10.11 -17.01 -17.90
C ALA A 118 10.53 -17.71 -16.59
N SER A 119 11.13 -16.97 -15.65
CA SER A 119 11.58 -17.50 -14.36
C SER A 119 10.39 -17.90 -13.46
N PRO A 120 10.20 -19.19 -13.13
CA PRO A 120 9.03 -19.63 -12.36
C PRO A 120 8.95 -19.01 -10.97
N ARG A 121 10.10 -18.90 -10.28
CA ARG A 121 10.19 -18.28 -8.94
C ARG A 121 9.75 -16.82 -8.97
N VAL A 122 10.20 -16.07 -9.98
CA VAL A 122 9.85 -14.66 -10.15
C VAL A 122 8.37 -14.55 -10.49
N GLY A 123 7.87 -15.39 -11.39
CA GLY A 123 6.45 -15.40 -11.76
C GLY A 123 5.51 -15.69 -10.58
N ILE A 124 5.85 -16.66 -9.73
CA ILE A 124 5.07 -16.99 -8.52
C ILE A 124 5.06 -15.80 -7.56
N LEU A 125 6.23 -15.27 -7.21
CA LEU A 125 6.32 -14.17 -6.26
C LEU A 125 5.67 -12.88 -6.78
N SER A 126 5.78 -12.62 -8.09
CA SER A 126 5.12 -11.48 -8.74
C SER A 126 3.60 -11.55 -8.61
N LYS A 127 3.00 -12.72 -8.84
CA LYS A 127 1.56 -12.93 -8.67
C LYS A 127 1.14 -12.69 -7.23
N ALA A 128 1.85 -13.30 -6.28
CA ALA A 128 1.60 -13.10 -4.85
C ALA A 128 1.72 -11.62 -4.44
N THR A 129 2.71 -10.90 -4.99
CA THR A 129 2.93 -9.48 -4.73
C THR A 129 1.78 -8.62 -5.26
N VAL A 130 1.31 -8.88 -6.49
CA VAL A 130 0.17 -8.16 -7.07
C VAL A 130 -1.11 -8.40 -6.27
N GLU A 131 -1.37 -9.64 -5.86
CA GLU A 131 -2.52 -9.97 -5.02
C GLU A 131 -2.43 -9.27 -3.66
N ALA A 132 -1.26 -9.30 -3.02
CA ALA A 132 -1.02 -8.65 -1.75
C ALA A 132 -1.17 -7.12 -1.84
N LEU A 133 -0.66 -6.49 -2.91
CA LEU A 133 -0.84 -5.07 -3.19
C LEU A 133 -2.31 -4.71 -3.33
N ARG A 134 -3.09 -5.50 -4.09
CA ARG A 134 -4.53 -5.27 -4.25
C ARG A 134 -5.27 -5.32 -2.92
N ILE A 135 -4.94 -6.28 -2.06
CA ILE A 135 -5.54 -6.39 -0.72
C ILE A 135 -5.14 -5.19 0.16
N TYR A 136 -3.85 -4.84 0.16
CA TYR A 136 -3.30 -3.73 0.93
C TYR A 136 -3.91 -2.37 0.55
N LEU A 137 -4.17 -2.16 -0.75
CA LEU A 137 -4.67 -0.90 -1.28
C LEU A 137 -6.13 -0.61 -0.94
N VAL A 138 -6.97 -1.63 -0.74
CA VAL A 138 -8.41 -1.44 -0.46
C VAL A 138 -8.66 -0.52 0.75
N PRO A 139 -8.16 -0.84 1.96
CA PRO A 139 -8.39 0.01 3.12
C PRO A 139 -7.68 1.37 2.99
N LEU A 140 -6.51 1.42 2.35
CA LEU A 140 -5.73 2.66 2.20
C LEU A 140 -6.44 3.67 1.28
N LYS A 141 -6.98 3.21 0.14
CA LYS A 141 -7.76 4.05 -0.78
C LYS A 141 -9.10 4.47 -0.17
N ALA A 142 -9.74 3.59 0.60
CA ALA A 142 -10.98 3.93 1.30
C ALA A 142 -10.75 5.07 2.31
N PHE A 143 -9.72 4.93 3.17
CA PHE A 143 -9.34 5.94 4.16
C PHE A 143 -9.05 7.31 3.52
N THR A 144 -8.15 7.33 2.52
CA THR A 144 -7.72 8.57 1.87
C THR A 144 -8.84 9.24 1.07
N ALA A 145 -9.77 8.48 0.51
CA ALA A 145 -10.94 9.03 -0.18
C ALA A 145 -11.99 9.63 0.77
N VAL A 146 -12.07 9.17 2.02
CA VAL A 146 -12.97 9.72 3.03
C VAL A 146 -12.36 10.98 3.65
N GLU A 147 -11.10 10.91 4.08
CA GLU A 147 -10.39 12.04 4.69
C GLU A 147 -10.16 13.18 3.68
N GLY A 148 -9.83 12.86 2.43
CA GLY A 148 -9.65 13.87 1.38
C GLY A 148 -10.91 14.65 1.00
N ARG A 149 -12.11 14.14 1.30
CA ARG A 149 -13.39 14.87 1.11
C ARG A 149 -13.71 15.83 2.25
N ARG A 150 -13.02 15.74 3.40
CA ARG A 150 -13.22 16.65 4.53
C ARG A 150 -12.52 18.00 4.33
N GLU A 151 -11.64 18.10 3.33
CA GLU A 151 -10.91 19.33 2.98
C GLU A 151 -11.64 20.24 1.97
N LEU A 152 -12.78 19.78 1.40
CA LEU A 152 -13.61 20.51 0.43
C LEU A 152 -14.88 21.05 1.08
#